data_AF-A0A4P8PWX2-F1
#
_entry.id   AF-A0A4P8PWX2-F1
#
_cell.length_a   1.000
_cell.length_b   1.000
_cell.length_c   1.000
_cell.angle_alpha   90.00
_cell.angle_beta   90.00
_cell.angle_gamma   90.00
#
_symmetry.space_group_name_H-M   'P 1'
#
loop_
_entity.id
_entity.type
_entity.pdbx_description
1 polymer ?
#
loop_
_entity_poly.entity_id
_entity_poly.type
_entity_poly.pdbx_seq_one_letter_code
_entity_poly.pdbx_strand_id
1 'polypeptide(L)'
;MTRNTMRVCRVHGCPEIQRAPLCRAHAADREAHQRRTTPTKVTRDWKEQKRRKKAVDDHVAAHGYWCPGIGEPPHPSRDLTANHLVPIARGGDPRGPLGVACRRCNSRQADRFEVRAS
;
A
#
# COMPACT_ATOMS: atom_id res chain seq x y z
N MET A 1 -9.32 0.62 36.97
CA MET A 1 -10.61 1.03 36.35
C MET A 1 -10.74 0.40 34.97
N THR A 2 -11.64 -0.55 34.80
CA THR A 2 -11.96 -1.19 33.51
C THR A 2 -12.71 -0.17 32.64
N ARG A 3 -12.12 0.28 31.53
CA ARG A 3 -12.80 1.21 30.63
C ARG A 3 -13.94 0.48 29.92
N ASN A 4 -15.12 1.09 29.87
CA ASN A 4 -16.23 0.57 29.08
C ASN A 4 -15.78 0.46 27.61
N THR A 5 -15.76 -0.76 27.08
CA THR A 5 -15.32 -1.04 25.71
C THR A 5 -16.44 -0.83 24.69
N MET A 6 -17.68 -0.68 25.14
CA MET A 6 -18.83 -0.44 24.27
C MET A 6 -18.90 1.03 23.89
N ARG A 7 -19.10 1.29 22.60
CA ARG A 7 -19.16 2.62 22.00
C ARG A 7 -20.35 2.68 21.06
N VAL A 8 -21.04 3.81 21.07
CA VAL A 8 -22.03 4.12 20.03
C VAL A 8 -21.30 4.26 18.69
N CYS A 9 -21.92 3.81 17.61
CA CYS A 9 -21.45 4.03 16.25
C CYS A 9 -21.18 5.52 16.01
N ARG A 10 -20.03 5.85 15.41
CA ARG A 10 -19.61 7.24 15.16
C ARG A 10 -20.45 7.97 14.10
N VAL A 11 -21.28 7.25 13.33
CA VAL A 11 -22.12 7.88 12.30
C VAL A 11 -23.31 8.56 12.96
N HIS A 12 -23.49 9.86 12.69
CA HIS A 12 -24.60 10.64 13.23
C HIS A 12 -25.94 9.97 12.93
N GLY A 13 -26.78 9.82 13.96
CA GLY A 13 -28.10 9.20 13.85
C GLY A 13 -28.10 7.67 13.92
N CYS A 14 -26.95 7.00 14.03
CA CYS A 14 -26.91 5.54 14.20
C CYS A 14 -26.94 5.15 15.70
N PRO A 15 -27.97 4.42 16.17
CA PRO A 15 -28.10 4.08 17.58
C PRO A 15 -27.30 2.83 18.01
N GLU A 16 -26.60 2.16 17.08
CA GLU A 16 -25.94 0.88 17.35
C GLU A 16 -24.78 1.02 18.36
N ILE A 17 -24.69 0.08 19.30
CA ILE A 17 -23.65 0.04 20.33
C ILE A 17 -22.79 -1.22 20.16
N GLN A 18 -21.50 -1.03 19.94
CA GLN A 18 -20.56 -2.13 19.68
C GLN A 18 -19.17 -1.82 20.26
N ARG A 19 -18.26 -2.80 20.23
CA ARG A 19 -16.86 -2.57 20.70
C ARG A 19 -16.03 -1.73 19.75
N ALA A 20 -16.39 -1.72 18.47
CA ALA A 20 -15.70 -0.99 17.42
C ALA A 20 -16.21 0.46 17.27
N PRO A 21 -15.44 1.37 16.63
CA PRO A 21 -15.87 2.75 16.39
C PRO A 21 -17.05 2.90 15.42
N LEU A 22 -17.33 1.87 14.61
CA LEU A 22 -18.41 1.83 13.63
C LEU A 22 -19.16 0.51 13.76
N CYS A 23 -20.47 0.53 13.53
CA CYS A 23 -21.24 -0.69 13.39
C CYS A 23 -20.86 -1.44 12.11
N ARG A 24 -21.27 -2.72 12.00
CA ARG A 24 -20.92 -3.57 10.85
C ARG A 24 -21.35 -2.97 9.51
N ALA A 25 -22.53 -2.35 9.44
CA ALA A 25 -23.03 -1.70 8.22
C ALA A 25 -22.16 -0.51 7.79
N HIS A 26 -21.96 0.47 8.68
CA HIS A 26 -21.14 1.64 8.36
C HIS A 26 -19.65 1.31 8.17
N ALA A 27 -19.15 0.26 8.82
CA ALA A 27 -17.82 -0.27 8.53
C ALA A 27 -17.75 -0.82 7.10
N ALA A 28 -18.76 -1.57 6.64
CA ALA A 28 -18.85 -2.07 5.28
C ALA A 28 -18.95 -0.94 4.25
N ASP A 29 -19.77 0.09 4.51
CA ASP A 29 -19.90 1.26 3.64
C ASP A 29 -18.59 2.04 3.53
N ARG A 30 -17.89 2.21 4.65
CA ARG A 30 -16.57 2.86 4.67
C ARG A 30 -15.55 2.05 3.85
N GLU A 31 -15.54 0.73 3.99
CA GLU A 31 -14.64 -0.12 3.19
C GLU A 31 -15.01 -0.11 1.71
N ALA A 32 -16.30 -0.14 1.36
CA ALA A 32 -16.76 0.02 -0.02
C ALA A 32 -16.36 1.37 -0.61
N HIS A 33 -16.51 2.45 0.15
CA HIS A 33 -16.06 3.78 -0.24
C HIS A 33 -14.54 3.80 -0.46
N GLN A 34 -13.75 3.31 0.50
CA GLN A 34 -12.29 3.26 0.37
C GLN A 34 -11.84 2.40 -0.82
N ARG A 35 -12.51 1.27 -1.10
CA ARG A 35 -12.23 0.44 -2.28
C ARG A 35 -12.49 1.18 -3.59
N ARG A 36 -13.44 2.12 -3.61
CA ARG A 36 -13.77 2.93 -4.79
C ARG A 36 -12.89 4.17 -4.93
N THR A 37 -12.48 4.79 -3.82
CA THR A 37 -11.85 6.11 -3.83
C THR A 37 -10.36 6.11 -3.52
N THR A 38 -9.85 5.08 -2.82
CA THR A 38 -8.41 5.00 -2.51
C THR A 38 -7.68 4.41 -3.72
N PRO A 39 -6.83 5.18 -4.43
CA PRO A 39 -6.18 4.72 -5.65
C PRO A 39 -5.39 3.42 -5.43
N THR A 40 -4.76 3.29 -4.27
CA THR A 40 -4.01 2.10 -3.83
C THR A 40 -4.87 0.85 -3.61
N LYS A 41 -6.17 0.99 -3.35
CA LYS A 41 -7.12 -0.13 -3.22
C LYS A 41 -7.83 -0.44 -4.54
N VAL A 42 -8.04 0.56 -5.40
CA VAL A 42 -8.63 0.38 -6.74
C VAL A 42 -7.68 -0.38 -7.67
N THR A 43 -6.37 -0.15 -7.56
CA THR A 43 -5.37 -0.71 -8.49
C THR A 43 -4.71 -1.99 -7.99
N ARG A 44 -5.02 -2.44 -6.77
CA ARG A 44 -4.53 -3.71 -6.20
C ARG A 44 -5.40 -4.87 -6.68
N ASP A 45 -5.53 -5.02 -7.99
CA ASP A 45 -6.21 -6.15 -8.60
C ASP A 45 -5.26 -7.36 -8.71
N TRP A 46 -5.83 -8.52 -9.01
CA TRP A 46 -5.04 -9.76 -9.21
C TRP A 46 -4.00 -9.60 -10.33
N LYS A 47 -4.29 -8.78 -11.35
CA LYS A 47 -3.38 -8.53 -12.47
C LYS A 47 -2.14 -7.76 -11.99
N GLU A 48 -2.31 -6.76 -11.15
CA GLU A 48 -1.23 -5.97 -10.57
C GLU A 48 -0.40 -6.80 -9.59
N GLN A 49 -1.03 -7.67 -8.80
CA GLN A 49 -0.30 -8.64 -7.97
C GLN A 49 0.58 -9.57 -8.83
N LYS A 50 0.04 -10.06 -9.96
CA LYS A 50 0.78 -10.89 -10.91
C LYS A 50 1.92 -10.12 -11.57
N ARG A 51 1.71 -8.86 -11.97
CA ARG A 51 2.76 -7.99 -12.53
C ARG A 51 3.90 -7.76 -11.54
N ARG A 52 3.58 -7.45 -10.28
CA ARG A 52 4.59 -7.25 -9.22
C ARG A 52 5.40 -8.50 -8.96
N LYS A 53 4.73 -9.66 -8.86
CA LYS A 53 5.42 -10.94 -8.73
C LYS A 53 6.35 -11.18 -9.92
N LYS A 54 5.87 -11.00 -11.14
CA LYS A 54 6.68 -11.16 -12.36
C LYS A 54 7.91 -10.25 -12.34
N ALA A 55 7.75 -8.98 -11.98
CA ALA A 55 8.88 -8.05 -11.91
C ALA A 55 9.95 -8.49 -10.90
N VAL A 56 9.54 -9.02 -9.73
CA VAL A 56 10.49 -9.58 -8.76
C VAL A 56 11.16 -10.85 -9.30
N ASP A 57 10.40 -11.76 -9.89
CA ASP A 57 10.93 -13.01 -10.44
C ASP A 57 11.95 -12.73 -11.58
N ASP A 58 11.61 -11.81 -12.50
CA ASP A 58 12.49 -11.37 -13.58
C ASP A 58 13.77 -10.73 -13.03
N HIS A 59 13.65 -9.91 -11.98
CA HIS A 59 14.80 -9.28 -11.32
C HIS A 59 15.71 -10.31 -10.67
N VAL A 60 15.13 -11.29 -9.96
CA VAL A 60 15.90 -12.37 -9.34
C VAL A 60 16.57 -13.24 -10.40
N ALA A 61 15.93 -13.49 -11.53
CA ALA A 61 16.55 -14.23 -12.63
C ALA A 61 17.74 -13.48 -13.26
N ALA A 62 17.65 -12.15 -13.39
CA ALA A 62 18.68 -11.33 -14.02
C ALA A 62 19.84 -10.93 -13.08
N HIS A 63 19.52 -10.60 -11.83
CA HIS A 63 20.47 -9.99 -10.87
C HIS A 63 20.63 -10.78 -9.58
N GLY A 64 19.89 -11.87 -9.40
CA GLY A 64 19.80 -12.59 -8.13
C GLY A 64 19.06 -11.79 -7.06
N TYR A 65 19.25 -12.19 -5.80
CA TYR A 65 18.68 -11.53 -4.63
C TYR A 65 19.46 -10.25 -4.28
N TRP A 66 19.46 -9.30 -5.21
CA TRP A 66 20.20 -8.04 -5.11
C TRP A 66 19.26 -6.85 -5.07
N CYS A 67 19.42 -5.97 -4.09
CA CYS A 67 18.68 -4.72 -3.97
C CYS A 67 19.52 -3.56 -4.54
N PRO A 68 18.95 -2.69 -5.40
CA PRO A 68 19.65 -1.51 -5.90
C PRO A 68 20.00 -0.47 -4.82
N GLY A 69 19.32 -0.52 -3.66
CA GLY A 69 19.51 0.44 -2.58
C GLY A 69 18.83 1.79 -2.85
N ILE A 70 17.81 2.13 -2.05
CA ILE A 70 17.16 3.45 -2.10
C ILE A 70 17.67 4.28 -0.92
N GLY A 71 18.55 5.25 -1.22
CA GLY A 71 19.17 6.08 -0.20
C GLY A 71 20.19 5.36 0.69
N GLU A 72 20.64 4.19 0.24
CA GLU A 72 21.71 3.37 0.79
C GLU A 72 22.42 2.68 -0.39
N PRO A 73 23.66 2.19 -0.22
CA PRO A 73 24.35 1.43 -1.26
C PRO A 73 23.59 0.15 -1.69
N PRO A 74 23.79 -0.32 -2.94
CA PRO A 74 23.27 -1.61 -3.39
C PRO A 74 23.76 -2.76 -2.49
N HIS A 75 22.88 -3.71 -2.17
CA HIS A 75 23.16 -4.76 -1.19
C HIS A 75 22.34 -6.03 -1.44
N PRO A 76 22.79 -7.21 -0.96
CA PRO A 76 22.02 -8.44 -1.08
C PRO A 76 20.76 -8.39 -0.19
N SER A 77 19.62 -8.85 -0.73
CA SER A 77 18.37 -8.98 0.02
C SER A 77 17.46 -10.04 -0.59
N ARG A 78 16.91 -10.92 0.26
CA ARG A 78 15.94 -11.94 -0.14
C ARG A 78 14.48 -11.46 -0.11
N ASP A 79 14.20 -10.37 0.60
CA ASP A 79 12.85 -9.81 0.75
C ASP A 79 12.63 -8.65 -0.24
N LEU A 80 12.62 -9.01 -1.52
CA LEU A 80 12.42 -8.07 -2.63
C LEU A 80 10.93 -7.82 -2.88
N THR A 81 10.61 -6.59 -3.23
CA THR A 81 9.25 -6.12 -3.52
C THR A 81 9.26 -5.26 -4.78
N ALA A 82 8.18 -5.30 -5.55
CA ALA A 82 7.97 -4.42 -6.69
C ALA A 82 6.95 -3.34 -6.36
N ASN A 83 7.27 -2.09 -6.69
CA ASN A 83 6.40 -0.94 -6.52
C ASN A 83 6.52 0.01 -7.71
N HIS A 84 5.52 0.87 -7.93
CA HIS A 84 5.59 1.84 -9.01
C HIS A 84 6.71 2.84 -8.76
N LEU A 85 7.48 3.16 -9.81
CA LEU A 85 8.54 4.17 -9.75
C LEU A 85 8.00 5.56 -9.39
N VAL A 86 6.76 5.86 -9.77
CA VAL A 86 6.01 7.01 -9.27
C VAL A 86 4.81 6.48 -8.50
N PRO A 87 4.63 6.81 -7.21
CA PRO A 87 3.49 6.32 -6.45
C PRO A 87 2.16 6.74 -7.09
N ILE A 88 1.22 5.81 -7.22
CA ILE A 88 -0.12 6.08 -7.75
C ILE A 88 -0.82 7.19 -6.94
N ALA A 89 -0.61 7.21 -5.61
CA ALA A 89 -1.17 8.24 -4.73
C ALA A 89 -0.65 9.67 -5.03
N ARG A 90 0.44 9.80 -5.80
CA ARG A 90 1.03 11.07 -6.24
C ARG A 90 0.79 11.35 -7.73
N GLY A 91 -0.17 10.66 -8.36
CA GLY A 91 -0.48 10.81 -9.78
C GLY A 91 0.33 9.90 -10.71
N GLY A 92 1.08 8.94 -10.15
CA GLY A 92 1.76 7.91 -10.95
C GLY A 92 0.78 7.02 -11.72
N ASP A 93 1.15 6.65 -12.93
CA ASP A 93 0.35 5.75 -13.75
C ASP A 93 0.22 4.37 -13.08
N PRO A 94 -1.00 3.87 -12.80
CA PRO A 94 -1.23 2.51 -12.31
C PRO A 94 -0.65 1.41 -13.20
N ARG A 95 -0.49 1.68 -14.50
CA ARG A 95 0.14 0.76 -15.46
C ARG A 95 1.60 1.09 -15.73
N GLY A 96 2.13 2.12 -15.07
CA GLY A 96 3.50 2.58 -15.21
C GLY A 96 4.54 1.54 -14.77
N PRO A 97 5.82 1.85 -15.01
CA PRO A 97 6.94 0.96 -14.73
C PRO A 97 7.04 0.63 -13.24
N LEU A 98 7.40 -0.64 -12.96
CA LEU A 98 7.67 -1.14 -11.62
C LEU A 98 9.18 -1.15 -11.38
N GLY A 99 9.60 -0.64 -10.22
CA GLY A 99 10.95 -0.82 -9.70
C GLY A 99 10.98 -1.93 -8.64
N VAL A 100 12.07 -2.69 -8.60
CA VAL A 100 12.30 -3.74 -7.59
C VAL A 100 13.31 -3.26 -6.55
N ALA A 101 12.93 -3.33 -5.28
CA ALA A 101 13.79 -3.01 -4.14
C ALA A 101 13.40 -3.86 -2.92
N CYS A 102 14.31 -4.00 -1.96
CA CYS A 102 13.99 -4.67 -0.70
C CYS A 102 12.89 -3.92 0.05
N ARG A 103 12.10 -4.62 0.89
CA ARG A 103 10.98 -4.01 1.63
C ARG A 103 11.39 -2.75 2.41
N ARG A 104 12.57 -2.74 3.02
CA ARG A 104 13.11 -1.58 3.75
C ARG A 104 13.36 -0.38 2.83
N CYS A 105 14.03 -0.60 1.70
CA CYS A 105 14.30 0.46 0.72
C CYS A 105 13.01 0.97 0.06
N ASN A 106 12.05 0.08 -0.22
CA ASN A 106 10.76 0.46 -0.77
C ASN A 106 9.97 1.35 0.20
N SER A 107 9.97 1.04 1.50
CA SER A 107 9.36 1.93 2.52
C SER A 107 10.02 3.32 2.54
N ARG A 108 11.36 3.39 2.49
CA ARG A 108 12.08 4.67 2.41
C ARG A 108 11.79 5.45 1.14
N GLN A 109 11.52 4.75 0.04
CA GLN A 109 11.17 5.39 -1.23
C GLN A 109 9.84 6.15 -1.11
N ALA A 110 8.82 5.53 -0.49
CA ALA A 110 7.54 6.18 -0.25
C ALA A 110 7.67 7.47 0.55
N ASP A 111 8.56 7.49 1.54
CA ASP A 111 8.84 8.67 2.37
C ASP A 111 9.63 9.77 1.61
N ARG A 112 10.39 9.39 0.57
CA ARG A 112 11.28 10.29 -0.19
C ARG A 112 10.67 10.90 -1.45
N PHE A 113 9.47 10.49 -1.86
CA PHE A 113 8.72 11.20 -2.90
C PHE A 113 8.14 12.51 -2.35
N GLU A 114 9.01 13.47 -2.03
CA GLU A 114 8.67 14.88 -1.97
C GLU A 114 8.55 15.39 -3.41
N VAL A 115 7.37 15.89 -3.75
CA VAL A 115 7.06 16.48 -5.05
C VAL A 115 7.96 17.71 -5.22
N ARG A 116 9.07 17.59 -5.94
CA ARG A 116 9.62 18.76 -6.65
C ARG A 116 8.73 18.97 -7.86
N ALA A 117 7.69 19.78 -7.67
CA ALA A 117 6.96 20.38 -8.76
C ALA A 117 7.98 21.16 -9.60
N SER A 118 8.12 20.77 -10.86
CA SER A 118 8.78 21.57 -11.91
C SER A 118 7.71 21.87 -12.95
#